data_AF-S4N0A0-F1
#
_entry.id   AF-S4N0A0-F1
#
_cell.length_a   1.000
_cell.length_b   1.000
_cell.length_c   1.000
_cell.angle_alpha   90.00
_cell.angle_beta   90.00
_cell.angle_gamma   90.00
#
_symmetry.space_group_name_H-M   'P 1'
#
loop_
_entity.id
_entity.type
_entity.pdbx_description
1 polymer ?
#
loop_
_entity_poly.entity_id
_entity_poly.type
_entity_poly.pdbx_seq_one_letter_code
_entity_poly.pdbx_strand_id
1 'polypeptide(L)'
;MAHPVEGTVLTVAAAAADAACGAEGDCGTVARAAYEGARAALAATPGQLPVLERAGVVDAGGRGLVAVLGALVETFTGERPRDGAATVRAGTSRVGEARLGDEAHEGDQGPAGAPARVAAAGGPAPAAGSPHGECADTAAVVGQDGPAFEVIYLLEAEDTAVARLRERLDALGDSLVVVGGDGLWNVHVHVDDAGAAVEAGIEAGRPYRIRITHFGAGDVHTTGAERPPRERAQRAVVAVVPGEGLAGLYAEAGATTVLARPGEPPASGELVQAVRRAHAREVVLLPNDAELRHTAAAAAEQARTEGIRVALIPTRSAVQGIAALAVHEPERRFDEDVVSMTSAAGATRYAEVTVAERQAWTMAGICQAGDVLGLIDGDVAVIGSDVTATARTVLDRMLAAGGEMVTLVLGDEAPDTIAEHLEGRVREGYLAVDTVVYRGGRQGAVLLIGVE
;
A
#
# COMPACT_ATOMS: atom_id res chain seq x y z
N MET A 1 -22.99 9.58 -14.17
CA MET A 1 -23.49 9.11 -12.86
C MET A 1 -24.83 8.42 -13.08
N ALA A 2 -25.05 7.24 -12.50
CA ALA A 2 -26.37 6.62 -12.52
C ALA A 2 -27.26 7.36 -11.50
N HIS A 3 -28.34 7.98 -11.96
CA HIS A 3 -29.33 8.58 -11.06
C HIS A 3 -30.20 7.44 -10.51
N PRO A 4 -30.26 7.22 -9.19
CA PRO A 4 -31.12 6.21 -8.60
C PRO A 4 -32.59 6.51 -8.95
N VAL A 5 -33.32 5.49 -9.38
CA VAL A 5 -34.74 5.59 -9.76
C VAL A 5 -35.53 4.56 -8.97
N GLU A 6 -36.85 4.74 -8.88
CA GLU A 6 -37.73 3.68 -8.38
C GLU A 6 -37.49 2.38 -9.18
N GLY A 7 -37.34 1.26 -8.48
CA GLY A 7 -36.85 -0.01 -8.99
C GLY A 7 -35.38 -0.30 -8.69
N THR A 8 -34.64 0.62 -8.06
CA THR A 8 -33.24 0.42 -7.59
C THR A 8 -33.14 0.54 -6.06
N VAL A 9 -31.95 0.86 -5.53
CA VAL A 9 -31.66 1.11 -4.11
C VAL A 9 -32.68 2.00 -3.40
N LEU A 10 -33.33 2.95 -4.08
CA LEU A 10 -34.35 3.80 -3.46
C LEU A 10 -35.58 3.01 -3.00
N THR A 11 -36.06 2.07 -3.80
CA THR A 11 -37.20 1.22 -3.43
C THR A 11 -36.85 0.29 -2.28
N VAL A 12 -35.59 -0.19 -2.26
CA VAL A 12 -35.09 -1.03 -1.17
C VAL A 12 -34.96 -0.22 0.13
N ALA A 13 -34.47 1.01 0.06
CA ALA A 13 -34.34 1.91 1.20
C ALA A 13 -35.71 2.33 1.77
N ALA A 14 -36.67 2.66 0.91
CA ALA A 14 -38.03 3.00 1.32
C ALA A 14 -38.69 1.82 2.05
N ALA A 15 -38.62 0.61 1.49
CA ALA A 15 -39.18 -0.58 2.13
C ALA A 15 -38.50 -0.93 3.45
N ALA A 16 -37.18 -0.71 3.57
CA ALA A 16 -36.45 -0.87 4.82
C ALA A 16 -36.94 0.11 5.89
N ALA A 17 -37.12 1.38 5.52
CA ALA A 17 -37.60 2.43 6.41
C ALA A 17 -39.03 2.17 6.87
N ASP A 18 -39.93 1.81 5.96
CA ASP A 18 -41.33 1.49 6.29
C ASP A 18 -41.42 0.30 7.25
N ALA A 19 -40.63 -0.77 7.00
CA ALA A 19 -40.59 -1.94 7.87
C ALA A 19 -40.00 -1.61 9.25
N ALA A 20 -39.00 -0.73 9.32
CA ALA A 20 -38.42 -0.25 10.57
C ALA A 20 -39.43 0.59 11.38
N CYS A 21 -40.15 1.50 10.72
CA CYS A 21 -41.16 2.35 11.36
C CYS A 21 -42.36 1.55 11.89
N GLY A 22 -42.69 0.41 11.27
CA GLY A 22 -43.74 -0.49 11.71
C GLY A 22 -43.34 -1.44 12.85
N ALA A 23 -42.07 -1.47 13.25
CA ALA A 23 -41.56 -2.37 14.28
C ALA A 23 -41.50 -1.70 15.66
N GLU A 24 -42.12 -2.32 16.66
CA GLU A 24 -42.00 -1.94 18.05
C GLU A 24 -41.06 -2.91 18.77
N GLY A 25 -40.04 -2.40 19.48
CA GLY A 25 -39.10 -3.24 20.22
C GLY A 25 -37.75 -2.59 20.47
N ASP A 26 -36.76 -3.43 20.80
CA ASP A 26 -35.37 -3.03 20.95
C ASP A 26 -34.69 -2.78 19.58
N CYS A 27 -33.46 -2.25 19.60
CA CYS A 27 -32.69 -1.97 18.39
C CYS A 27 -32.53 -3.21 17.49
N GLY A 28 -32.40 -4.41 18.08
CA GLY A 28 -32.31 -5.66 17.34
C GLY A 28 -33.59 -6.01 16.59
N THR A 29 -34.75 -5.75 17.20
CA THR A 29 -36.07 -5.96 16.60
C THR A 29 -36.29 -5.01 15.43
N VAL A 30 -35.97 -3.74 15.60
CA VAL A 30 -36.09 -2.71 14.54
C VAL A 30 -35.12 -3.01 13.38
N ALA A 31 -33.87 -3.36 13.67
CA ALA A 31 -32.89 -3.71 12.66
C ALA A 31 -33.32 -4.96 11.86
N ARG A 32 -33.90 -5.96 12.52
CA ARG A 32 -34.38 -7.18 11.85
C ARG A 32 -35.56 -6.88 10.93
N ALA A 33 -36.48 -6.01 11.34
CA ALA A 33 -37.58 -5.58 10.50
C ALA A 33 -37.09 -4.82 9.26
N ALA A 34 -36.15 -3.88 9.45
CA ALA A 34 -35.53 -3.15 8.35
C ALA A 34 -34.84 -4.08 7.34
N TYR A 35 -34.06 -5.05 7.84
CA TYR A 35 -33.36 -6.04 7.02
C TYR A 35 -34.33 -6.90 6.19
N GLU A 36 -35.39 -7.42 6.81
CA GLU A 36 -36.38 -8.23 6.10
C GLU A 36 -37.18 -7.42 5.06
N GLY A 37 -37.53 -6.17 5.38
CA GLY A 37 -38.19 -5.24 4.45
C GLY A 37 -37.32 -4.96 3.23
N ALA A 38 -36.04 -4.65 3.44
CA ALA A 38 -35.06 -4.44 2.38
C ALA A 38 -34.87 -5.70 1.52
N ARG A 39 -34.74 -6.87 2.15
CA ARG A 39 -34.52 -8.15 1.45
C ARG A 39 -35.72 -8.53 0.57
N ALA A 40 -36.94 -8.32 1.06
CA ALA A 40 -38.16 -8.55 0.29
C ALA A 40 -38.25 -7.61 -0.92
N ALA A 41 -37.97 -6.32 -0.73
CA ALA A 41 -37.97 -5.34 -1.81
C ALA A 41 -36.89 -5.64 -2.87
N LEU A 42 -35.68 -6.01 -2.44
CA LEU A 42 -34.58 -6.39 -3.33
C LEU A 42 -34.95 -7.60 -4.21
N ALA A 43 -35.64 -8.60 -3.66
CA ALA A 43 -36.10 -9.74 -4.44
C ALA A 43 -37.13 -9.36 -5.51
N ALA A 44 -37.83 -8.24 -5.34
CA ALA A 44 -38.82 -7.72 -6.28
C ALA A 44 -38.25 -6.78 -7.35
N THR A 45 -37.03 -6.24 -7.17
CA THR A 45 -36.43 -5.28 -8.13
C THR A 45 -36.30 -5.80 -9.56
N PRO A 46 -36.06 -7.11 -9.84
CA PRO A 46 -36.04 -7.60 -11.21
C PRO A 46 -37.34 -7.34 -11.97
N GLY A 47 -38.50 -7.31 -11.30
CA GLY A 47 -39.80 -7.03 -11.91
C GLY A 47 -40.16 -5.55 -12.02
N GLN A 48 -39.30 -4.64 -11.55
CA GLN A 48 -39.58 -3.20 -11.46
C GLN A 48 -38.88 -2.39 -12.55
N LEU A 49 -37.82 -2.94 -13.15
CA LEU A 49 -37.09 -2.31 -14.25
C LEU A 49 -36.84 -3.31 -15.39
N PRO A 50 -37.20 -2.98 -16.65
CA PRO A 50 -36.97 -3.86 -17.80
C PRO A 50 -35.50 -4.24 -18.03
N VAL A 51 -34.56 -3.46 -17.49
CA VAL A 51 -33.11 -3.78 -17.55
C VAL A 51 -32.72 -4.89 -16.57
N LEU A 52 -33.26 -4.87 -15.35
CA LEU A 52 -33.02 -5.89 -14.33
C LEU A 52 -33.75 -7.18 -14.67
N GLU A 53 -34.98 -7.07 -15.20
CA GLU A 53 -35.78 -8.21 -15.65
C GLU A 53 -35.06 -9.02 -16.74
N ARG A 54 -34.58 -8.35 -17.79
CA ARG A 54 -33.86 -8.99 -18.90
C ARG A 54 -32.55 -9.62 -18.46
N ALA A 55 -31.88 -9.04 -17.47
CA ALA A 55 -30.63 -9.55 -16.94
C ALA A 55 -30.83 -10.67 -15.91
N GLY A 56 -32.04 -10.81 -15.34
CA GLY A 56 -32.32 -11.79 -14.27
C GLY A 56 -31.53 -11.51 -12.98
N VAL A 57 -31.12 -10.25 -12.77
CA VAL A 57 -30.32 -9.82 -11.61
C VAL A 57 -31.08 -8.81 -10.76
N VAL A 58 -30.76 -8.77 -9.47
CA VAL A 58 -31.27 -7.76 -8.54
C VAL A 58 -30.43 -6.49 -8.62
N ASP A 59 -30.95 -5.38 -8.10
CA ASP A 59 -30.21 -4.12 -8.05
C ASP A 59 -28.95 -4.22 -7.15
N ALA A 60 -27.79 -3.80 -7.67
CA ALA A 60 -26.53 -3.90 -6.95
C ALA A 60 -26.46 -2.97 -5.74
N GLY A 61 -27.02 -1.75 -5.85
CA GLY A 61 -27.09 -0.80 -4.74
C GLY A 61 -28.01 -1.30 -3.62
N GLY A 62 -29.18 -1.83 -3.98
CA GLY A 62 -30.09 -2.48 -3.06
C GLY A 62 -29.47 -3.71 -2.38
N ARG A 63 -28.66 -4.49 -3.11
CA ARG A 63 -27.90 -5.62 -2.53
C ARG A 63 -26.88 -5.16 -1.49
N GLY A 64 -26.17 -4.07 -1.76
CA GLY A 64 -25.27 -3.45 -0.79
C GLY A 64 -26.00 -3.00 0.47
N LEU A 65 -27.16 -2.34 0.32
CA LEU A 65 -27.97 -1.90 1.47
C LEU A 65 -28.45 -3.08 2.33
N VAL A 66 -28.90 -4.18 1.71
CA VAL A 66 -29.29 -5.40 2.46
C VAL A 66 -28.11 -5.99 3.23
N ALA A 67 -26.90 -5.96 2.67
CA ALA A 67 -25.71 -6.44 3.36
C ALA A 67 -25.39 -5.61 4.61
N VAL A 68 -25.46 -4.28 4.51
CA VAL A 68 -25.26 -3.36 5.64
C VAL A 68 -26.30 -3.59 6.73
N LEU A 69 -27.58 -3.72 6.36
CA LEU A 69 -28.65 -4.01 7.32
C LEU A 69 -28.47 -5.39 7.97
N GLY A 70 -27.94 -6.38 7.25
CA GLY A 70 -27.61 -7.70 7.80
C GLY A 70 -26.53 -7.64 8.87
N ALA A 71 -25.47 -6.85 8.64
CA ALA A 71 -24.42 -6.60 9.63
C ALA A 71 -24.96 -5.85 10.87
N LEU A 72 -25.91 -4.93 10.67
CA LEU A 72 -26.58 -4.23 11.77
C LEU A 72 -27.39 -5.18 12.66
N VAL A 73 -28.10 -6.14 12.07
CA VAL A 73 -28.79 -7.20 12.82
C VAL A 73 -27.81 -8.05 13.61
N GLU A 74 -26.71 -8.49 12.98
CA GLU A 74 -25.66 -9.26 13.66
C GLU A 74 -25.07 -8.49 14.85
N THR A 75 -24.83 -7.18 14.67
CA THR A 75 -24.29 -6.31 15.73
C THR A 75 -25.23 -6.19 16.93
N PHE A 76 -26.54 -6.00 16.71
CA PHE A 76 -27.49 -5.81 17.80
C PHE A 76 -27.97 -7.11 18.45
N THR A 77 -27.95 -8.22 17.72
CA THR A 77 -28.55 -9.48 18.18
C THR A 77 -27.53 -10.57 18.47
N GLY A 78 -26.28 -10.41 17.99
CA GLY A 78 -25.27 -11.46 18.01
C GLY A 78 -25.56 -12.63 17.06
N GLU A 79 -26.65 -12.57 16.30
CA GLU A 79 -27.07 -13.61 15.36
C GLU A 79 -26.90 -13.11 13.92
N ARG A 80 -26.09 -13.82 13.14
CA ARG A 80 -25.95 -13.55 11.72
C ARG A 80 -27.21 -13.96 10.95
N PRO A 81 -27.89 -13.03 10.26
CA PRO A 81 -29.04 -13.38 9.42
C PRO A 81 -28.62 -14.37 8.35
N ARG A 82 -29.40 -15.43 8.15
CA ARG A 82 -29.10 -16.40 7.10
C ARG A 82 -29.42 -15.77 5.75
N ASP A 83 -28.39 -15.59 4.92
CA ASP A 83 -28.57 -15.27 3.52
C ASP A 83 -29.42 -16.38 2.87
N GLY A 84 -30.63 -16.02 2.46
CA GLY A 84 -31.46 -16.88 1.64
C GLY A 84 -30.76 -17.13 0.31
N ALA A 85 -29.94 -18.18 0.25
CA ALA A 85 -29.39 -18.68 -0.98
C ALA A 85 -30.57 -19.14 -1.87
N ALA A 86 -30.95 -18.30 -2.83
CA ALA A 86 -31.54 -18.81 -4.05
C ALA A 86 -30.51 -19.76 -4.65
N THR A 87 -30.75 -21.06 -4.47
CA THR A 87 -29.99 -22.12 -5.11
C THR A 87 -30.23 -22.00 -6.61
N VAL A 88 -29.36 -21.26 -7.29
CA VAL A 88 -29.18 -21.45 -8.72
C VAL A 88 -28.53 -22.82 -8.84
N ARG A 89 -29.36 -23.85 -9.11
CA ARG A 89 -28.86 -25.13 -9.57
C ARG A 89 -27.98 -24.84 -10.79
N ALA A 90 -26.69 -25.15 -10.68
CA ALA A 90 -25.80 -25.19 -11.82
C ALA A 90 -26.45 -26.11 -12.87
N GLY A 91 -27.04 -25.50 -13.89
CA GLY A 91 -27.50 -26.20 -15.08
C GLY A 91 -26.26 -26.80 -15.71
N THR A 92 -26.15 -28.12 -15.65
CA THR A 92 -25.19 -28.89 -16.42
C THR A 92 -25.48 -28.65 -17.90
N SER A 93 -24.74 -27.73 -18.51
CA SER A 93 -24.65 -27.66 -19.97
C SER A 93 -23.94 -28.93 -20.44
N ARG A 94 -24.75 -29.94 -20.73
CA ARG A 94 -24.38 -31.07 -21.55
C ARG A 94 -23.86 -30.51 -22.87
N VAL A 95 -22.60 -30.80 -23.17
CA VAL A 95 -22.05 -30.74 -24.52
C VAL A 95 -22.83 -31.80 -25.31
N GLY A 96 -23.87 -31.33 -26.00
CA GLY A 96 -24.71 -32.12 -26.89
C GLY A 96 -24.23 -31.94 -28.32
N GLU A 97 -23.78 -33.05 -28.88
CA GLU A 97 -23.35 -33.26 -30.26
C GLU A 97 -24.28 -32.58 -31.29
N ALA A 98 -23.69 -31.75 -32.16
CA ALA A 98 -24.30 -31.41 -33.44
C ALA A 98 -23.67 -32.30 -34.52
N ARG A 99 -24.44 -33.30 -34.98
CA ARG A 99 -24.17 -34.06 -36.21
C ARG A 99 -24.68 -33.28 -37.42
N LEU A 100 -23.76 -33.04 -38.35
CA LEU A 100 -23.83 -33.26 -39.80
C LEU A 100 -25.19 -33.13 -40.52
N GLY A 101 -25.25 -32.15 -41.43
CA GLY A 101 -25.76 -32.30 -42.81
C GLY A 101 -24.72 -31.64 -43.72
N ASP A 102 -23.93 -32.42 -44.44
CA ASP A 102 -24.15 -32.87 -45.83
C ASP A 102 -24.08 -31.71 -46.83
N GLU A 103 -22.96 -31.60 -47.54
CA GLU A 103 -22.93 -31.55 -49.01
C GLU A 103 -21.49 -31.73 -49.54
N ALA A 104 -21.42 -32.45 -50.65
CA ALA A 104 -20.24 -33.08 -51.26
C ALA A 104 -19.29 -32.10 -52.00
N HIS A 105 -18.02 -32.49 -52.21
CA HIS A 105 -17.53 -33.08 -53.48
C HIS A 105 -15.99 -33.04 -53.60
N GLU A 106 -15.41 -34.14 -54.11
CA GLU A 106 -14.10 -34.33 -54.80
C GLU A 106 -12.81 -33.82 -54.11
N GLY A 107 -11.74 -34.59 -53.90
CA GLY A 107 -11.32 -35.90 -54.36
C GLY A 107 -9.79 -35.87 -54.52
N ASP A 108 -9.05 -36.77 -53.88
CA ASP A 108 -7.87 -37.44 -54.44
C ASP A 108 -7.34 -38.53 -53.50
N GLN A 109 -6.80 -39.59 -54.08
CA GLN A 109 -6.59 -40.92 -53.53
C GLN A 109 -5.14 -41.16 -53.07
N GLY A 110 -4.98 -42.04 -52.07
CA GLY A 110 -3.87 -43.01 -52.05
C GLY A 110 -2.87 -42.96 -50.87
N PRO A 111 -2.29 -44.11 -50.46
CA PRO A 111 -2.62 -44.64 -49.13
C PRO A 111 -1.44 -45.14 -48.27
N ALA A 112 -1.81 -45.47 -47.02
CA ALA A 112 -1.37 -46.59 -46.17
C ALA A 112 0.06 -46.65 -45.58
N GLY A 113 0.10 -46.86 -44.25
CA GLY A 113 1.26 -47.40 -43.54
C GLY A 113 1.17 -47.26 -42.01
N ALA A 114 0.62 -48.28 -41.35
CA ALA A 114 0.80 -48.55 -39.90
C ALA A 114 1.52 -49.91 -39.76
N PRO A 115 1.80 -50.43 -38.55
CA PRO A 115 2.60 -49.90 -37.44
C PRO A 115 3.63 -50.97 -36.96
N ALA A 116 4.50 -50.67 -35.99
CA ALA A 116 5.15 -51.74 -35.21
C ALA A 116 5.58 -51.32 -33.80
N ARG A 117 5.12 -52.10 -32.82
CA ARG A 117 5.50 -52.16 -31.41
C ARG A 117 6.73 -53.08 -31.25
N VAL A 118 7.58 -52.85 -30.23
CA VAL A 118 8.19 -53.92 -29.42
C VAL A 118 8.38 -53.42 -27.97
N ALA A 119 8.16 -54.31 -27.01
CA ALA A 119 8.16 -54.12 -25.57
C ALA A 119 9.36 -54.80 -24.88
N ALA A 120 9.42 -54.63 -23.54
CA ALA A 120 10.09 -55.45 -22.51
C ALA A 120 11.59 -55.18 -22.27
N ALA A 121 12.19 -55.29 -21.08
CA ALA A 121 11.76 -55.46 -19.68
C ALA A 121 13.03 -55.42 -18.78
N GLY A 122 12.88 -55.18 -17.45
CA GLY A 122 13.76 -55.78 -16.42
C GLY A 122 14.61 -54.83 -15.55
N GLY A 123 14.26 -54.69 -14.26
CA GLY A 123 15.23 -54.50 -13.15
C GLY A 123 15.72 -55.87 -12.61
N PRO A 124 16.47 -56.02 -11.48
CA PRO A 124 16.71 -55.08 -10.35
C PRO A 124 18.18 -54.98 -9.83
N ALA A 125 18.40 -54.23 -8.73
CA ALA A 125 19.65 -54.02 -7.94
C ALA A 125 20.08 -55.27 -7.09
N PRO A 126 21.24 -55.35 -6.34
CA PRO A 126 21.65 -54.43 -5.23
C PRO A 126 23.17 -54.29 -4.85
N ALA A 127 23.44 -53.30 -3.95
CA ALA A 127 24.38 -53.18 -2.80
C ALA A 127 25.89 -53.56 -2.84
N ALA A 128 26.78 -52.64 -2.37
CA ALA A 128 27.55 -52.73 -1.10
C ALA A 128 28.83 -51.82 -1.07
N GLY A 129 29.12 -51.21 0.11
CA GLY A 129 30.49 -51.02 0.62
C GLY A 129 31.06 -49.58 0.75
N SER A 130 31.20 -49.09 2.00
CA SER A 130 32.14 -48.01 2.38
C SER A 130 33.53 -48.59 2.70
N PRO A 131 34.63 -47.80 2.65
CA PRO A 131 35.15 -47.19 3.90
C PRO A 131 35.84 -45.81 3.74
N HIS A 132 36.14 -45.21 4.90
CA HIS A 132 36.71 -43.90 5.25
C HIS A 132 37.96 -43.39 4.48
N GLY A 133 38.09 -42.05 4.39
CA GLY A 133 39.40 -41.37 4.31
C GLY A 133 39.41 -39.98 3.63
N GLU A 134 39.41 -38.93 4.45
CA GLU A 134 40.11 -37.62 4.28
C GLU A 134 39.85 -36.66 3.11
N CYS A 135 39.48 -35.44 3.51
CA CYS A 135 39.75 -34.10 2.95
C CYS A 135 40.11 -33.96 1.47
N ALA A 136 39.19 -33.39 0.67
CA ALA A 136 39.51 -32.36 -0.33
C ALA A 136 38.24 -31.65 -0.85
N ASP A 137 38.27 -30.33 -0.76
CA ASP A 137 37.76 -29.35 -1.71
C ASP A 137 36.30 -29.45 -2.18
N THR A 138 35.44 -28.67 -1.52
CA THR A 138 34.33 -28.01 -2.23
C THR A 138 34.48 -26.52 -1.99
N ALA A 139 34.91 -25.83 -3.04
CA ALA A 139 34.94 -24.38 -3.12
C ALA A 139 33.59 -23.82 -2.66
N ALA A 140 33.60 -23.21 -1.47
CA ALA A 140 32.48 -22.44 -0.99
C ALA A 140 32.29 -21.27 -1.97
N VAL A 141 31.15 -21.30 -2.65
CA VAL A 141 30.64 -20.17 -3.42
C VAL A 141 30.49 -19.02 -2.44
N VAL A 142 31.32 -17.98 -2.62
CA VAL A 142 31.20 -16.71 -1.92
C VAL A 142 29.85 -16.10 -2.32
N GLY A 143 28.84 -16.31 -1.48
CA GLY A 143 27.57 -15.61 -1.54
C GLY A 143 27.80 -14.19 -1.03
N GLN A 144 27.54 -13.21 -1.88
CA GLN A 144 27.63 -11.79 -1.54
C GLN A 144 26.44 -11.39 -0.67
N ASP A 145 26.53 -11.68 0.63
CA ASP A 145 25.76 -10.97 1.64
C ASP A 145 26.66 -9.86 2.19
N GLY A 146 26.18 -8.61 2.16
CA GLY A 146 26.88 -7.48 2.74
C GLY A 146 26.86 -7.53 4.28
N PRO A 147 27.61 -6.65 4.94
CA PRO A 147 27.82 -6.68 6.39
C PRO A 147 26.50 -6.67 7.17
N ALA A 148 26.33 -7.61 8.10
CA ALA A 148 25.09 -7.78 8.85
C ALA A 148 24.77 -6.66 9.87
N PHE A 149 25.78 -5.91 10.30
CA PHE A 149 25.66 -4.87 11.32
C PHE A 149 26.36 -3.57 10.93
N GLU A 150 25.74 -2.47 11.33
CA GLU A 150 26.38 -1.16 11.42
C GLU A 150 26.71 -0.87 12.88
N VAL A 151 27.99 -0.60 13.14
CA VAL A 151 28.48 -0.23 14.46
C VAL A 151 28.99 1.20 14.40
N ILE A 152 28.36 2.08 15.18
CA ILE A 152 28.74 3.48 15.32
C ILE A 152 29.04 3.76 16.79
N TYR A 153 30.20 4.33 17.10
CA TYR A 153 30.52 4.79 18.44
C TYR A 153 31.47 5.99 18.45
N LEU A 154 31.40 6.77 19.53
CA LEU A 154 32.43 7.75 19.85
C LEU A 154 33.53 7.05 20.66
N LEU A 155 34.78 7.41 20.42
CA LEU A 155 35.95 6.82 21.03
C LEU A 155 36.88 7.91 21.57
N GLU A 156 37.15 7.86 22.87
CA GLU A 156 38.23 8.63 23.49
C GLU A 156 39.52 7.80 23.44
N ALA A 157 40.49 8.22 22.61
CA ALA A 157 41.73 7.49 22.35
C ALA A 157 42.84 8.38 21.77
N GLU A 158 44.10 8.03 22.07
CA GLU A 158 45.30 8.64 21.49
C GLU A 158 45.41 8.35 19.98
N ASP A 159 45.93 9.29 19.20
CA ASP A 159 46.05 9.19 17.73
C ASP A 159 46.77 7.92 17.26
N THR A 160 47.76 7.45 18.02
CA THR A 160 48.52 6.22 17.70
C THR A 160 47.71 4.94 17.91
N ALA A 161 46.74 4.93 18.82
CA ALA A 161 45.84 3.81 19.05
C ALA A 161 44.76 3.73 17.95
N VAL A 162 44.33 4.88 17.44
CA VAL A 162 43.35 4.95 16.35
C VAL A 162 43.90 4.46 15.01
N ALA A 163 45.20 4.67 14.76
CA ALA A 163 45.85 4.08 13.59
C ALA A 163 45.76 2.55 13.58
N ARG A 164 46.00 1.90 14.73
CA ARG A 164 45.87 0.44 14.89
C ARG A 164 44.42 -0.03 14.84
N LEU A 165 43.49 0.77 15.39
CA LEU A 165 42.06 0.47 15.31
C LEU A 165 41.57 0.43 13.86
N ARG A 166 42.03 1.36 13.01
CA ARG A 166 41.66 1.37 11.59
C ARG A 166 42.05 0.08 10.89
N GLU A 167 43.29 -0.36 11.05
CA GLU A 167 43.78 -1.62 10.45
C GLU A 167 42.96 -2.84 10.90
N ARG A 168 42.53 -2.87 12.17
CA ARG A 168 41.74 -3.98 12.71
C ARG A 168 40.28 -3.96 12.26
N LEU A 169 39.68 -2.78 12.13
CA LEU A 169 38.30 -2.65 11.67
C LEU A 169 38.17 -2.82 10.15
N ASP A 170 39.17 -2.40 9.36
CA ASP A 170 39.25 -2.68 7.92
C ASP A 170 39.31 -4.19 7.63
N ALA A 171 39.87 -4.98 8.54
CA ALA A 171 39.88 -6.45 8.42
C ALA A 171 38.55 -7.11 8.83
N LEU A 172 37.67 -6.39 9.54
CA LEU A 172 36.40 -6.89 10.05
C LEU A 172 35.20 -6.47 9.20
N GLY A 173 35.35 -5.50 8.30
CA GLY A 173 34.23 -4.85 7.62
C GLY A 173 34.58 -4.20 6.29
N ASP A 174 33.55 -4.01 5.46
CA ASP A 174 33.71 -3.55 4.07
C ASP A 174 33.62 -2.03 3.92
N SER A 175 33.24 -1.31 4.97
CA SER A 175 33.11 0.16 4.97
C SER A 175 33.45 0.72 6.34
N LEU A 176 34.66 1.27 6.46
CA LEU A 176 35.17 1.92 7.65
C LEU A 176 35.28 3.44 7.45
N VAL A 177 34.72 4.19 8.39
CA VAL A 177 34.89 5.64 8.52
C VAL A 177 35.31 5.94 9.95
N VAL A 178 36.52 6.50 10.11
CA VAL A 178 37.00 7.00 11.40
C VAL A 178 37.39 8.46 11.24
N VAL A 179 36.60 9.35 11.84
CA VAL A 179 36.75 10.81 11.70
C VAL A 179 36.85 11.44 13.08
N GLY A 180 37.88 12.25 13.31
CA GLY A 180 38.15 12.88 14.60
C GLY A 180 39.57 13.42 14.73
N GLY A 181 39.90 13.90 15.92
CA GLY A 181 41.19 14.49 16.28
C GLY A 181 41.18 14.99 17.74
N ASP A 182 42.35 15.27 18.31
CA ASP A 182 42.52 15.77 19.68
C ASP A 182 41.90 14.85 20.76
N GLY A 183 42.14 13.55 20.64
CA GLY A 183 41.72 12.55 21.64
C GLY A 183 40.27 12.05 21.50
N LEU A 184 39.48 12.59 20.57
CA LEU A 184 38.09 12.19 20.34
C LEU A 184 37.81 11.81 18.88
N TRP A 185 37.22 10.63 18.69
CA TRP A 185 37.02 10.00 17.38
C TRP A 185 35.59 9.48 17.23
N ASN A 186 35.05 9.58 16.02
CA ASN A 186 33.80 8.93 15.64
C ASN A 186 34.13 7.77 14.69
N VAL A 187 33.71 6.57 15.08
CA VAL A 187 33.95 5.33 14.35
C VAL A 187 32.62 4.82 13.83
N HIS A 188 32.57 4.57 12.53
CA HIS A 188 31.46 3.95 11.83
C HIS A 188 32.03 2.82 10.98
N VAL A 189 31.63 1.60 11.29
CA VAL A 189 32.07 0.41 10.56
C VAL A 189 30.88 -0.49 10.27
N HIS A 190 30.83 -1.02 9.05
CA HIS A 190 29.89 -2.08 8.69
C HIS A 190 30.60 -3.43 8.76
N VAL A 191 30.13 -4.32 9.64
CA VAL A 191 30.78 -5.61 9.97
C VAL A 191 29.74 -6.72 10.07
N ASP A 192 30.18 -7.96 9.90
CA ASP A 192 29.34 -9.14 10.19
C ASP A 192 29.32 -9.50 11.68
N ASP A 193 30.29 -9.02 12.45
CA ASP A 193 30.39 -9.22 13.89
C ASP A 193 30.49 -7.89 14.63
N ALA A 194 29.36 -7.41 15.12
CA ALA A 194 29.30 -6.16 15.89
C ALA A 194 30.06 -6.25 17.23
N GLY A 195 30.17 -7.44 17.81
CA GLY A 195 30.93 -7.67 19.04
C GLY A 195 32.41 -7.43 18.82
N ALA A 196 32.97 -8.03 17.77
CA ALA A 196 34.37 -7.85 17.39
C ALA A 196 34.72 -6.36 17.11
N ALA A 197 33.82 -5.61 16.49
CA ALA A 197 34.01 -4.17 16.24
C ALA A 197 34.01 -3.34 17.53
N VAL A 198 33.11 -3.63 18.47
CA VAL A 198 33.09 -2.93 19.77
C VAL A 198 34.29 -3.32 20.63
N GLU A 199 34.69 -4.59 20.64
CA GLU A 199 35.89 -5.07 21.35
C GLU A 199 37.15 -4.38 20.82
N ALA A 200 37.28 -4.23 19.49
CA ALA A 200 38.36 -3.46 18.90
C ALA A 200 38.37 -2.01 19.40
N GLY A 201 37.19 -1.37 19.52
CA GLY A 201 37.03 -0.04 20.11
C GLY A 201 37.46 0.03 21.59
N ILE A 202 37.13 -0.98 22.40
CA ILE A 202 37.51 -1.08 23.82
C ILE A 202 39.02 -1.26 23.99
N GLU A 203 39.66 -2.04 23.11
CA GLU A 203 41.12 -2.21 23.15
C GLU A 203 41.86 -0.93 22.77
N ALA A 204 41.31 -0.14 21.83
CA ALA A 204 41.93 1.10 21.36
C ALA A 204 41.73 2.29 22.31
N GLY A 205 40.69 2.28 23.15
CA GLY A 205 40.40 3.38 24.07
C GLY A 205 39.06 3.18 24.77
N ARG A 206 38.36 4.28 25.08
CA ARG A 206 37.09 4.22 25.78
C ARG A 206 35.92 4.55 24.84
N PRO A 207 35.20 3.54 24.30
CA PRO A 207 34.04 3.79 23.47
C PRO A 207 32.84 4.20 24.32
N TYR A 208 32.03 5.12 23.81
CA TYR A 208 30.79 5.56 24.42
C TYR A 208 29.76 5.96 23.35
N ARG A 209 28.48 5.93 23.74
CA ARG A 209 27.34 6.08 22.80
C ARG A 209 27.38 5.08 21.65
N ILE A 210 27.69 3.82 21.99
CA ILE A 210 27.72 2.71 21.04
C ILE A 210 26.30 2.46 20.52
N ARG A 211 26.15 2.48 19.21
CA ARG A 211 24.93 2.15 18.48
C ARG A 211 25.26 1.01 17.53
N ILE A 212 24.56 -0.10 17.69
CA ILE A 212 24.66 -1.26 16.83
C ILE A 212 23.30 -1.40 16.15
N THR A 213 23.29 -1.23 14.83
CA THR A 213 22.11 -1.40 14.00
C THR A 213 22.30 -2.69 13.22
N HIS A 214 21.49 -3.71 13.50
CA HIS A 214 21.46 -4.90 12.66
C HIS A 214 20.61 -4.61 11.42
N PHE A 215 21.15 -4.87 10.23
CA PHE A 215 20.45 -4.59 8.97
C PHE A 215 19.25 -5.52 8.71
N GLY A 216 19.01 -6.52 9.58
CA GLY A 216 17.97 -7.53 9.42
C GLY A 216 16.92 -7.66 10.54
N ALA A 217 16.67 -6.66 11.40
CA ALA A 217 15.74 -6.84 12.52
C ALA A 217 14.65 -5.75 12.65
N GLY A 218 13.57 -5.92 11.89
CA GLY A 218 12.21 -5.49 12.26
C GLY A 218 11.30 -6.72 12.25
N ASP A 219 11.54 -7.65 13.19
CA ASP A 219 10.65 -8.73 13.69
C ASP A 219 11.51 -9.80 14.39
N VAL A 220 11.88 -9.60 15.65
CA VAL A 220 12.58 -10.64 16.44
C VAL A 220 11.93 -10.81 17.80
N HIS A 221 10.84 -11.59 17.84
CA HIS A 221 10.42 -12.35 19.02
C HIS A 221 9.90 -13.73 18.55
N THR A 222 10.84 -14.60 18.16
CA THR A 222 10.85 -16.06 18.40
C THR A 222 12.00 -16.67 17.60
N THR A 223 13.01 -17.16 18.32
CA THR A 223 14.10 -17.97 17.79
C THR A 223 13.59 -19.29 17.20
N GLY A 224 14.12 -19.69 16.04
CA GLY A 224 14.22 -21.10 15.66
C GLY A 224 13.05 -21.68 14.85
N ALA A 225 12.78 -21.13 13.67
CA ALA A 225 12.28 -21.90 12.53
C ALA A 225 12.69 -21.14 11.26
N GLU A 226 13.35 -21.81 10.33
CA GLU A 226 13.44 -21.34 8.95
C GLU A 226 12.02 -20.97 8.50
N ARG A 227 11.74 -19.67 8.37
CA ARG A 227 10.49 -19.23 7.74
C ARG A 227 10.56 -19.78 6.32
N PRO A 228 9.60 -20.61 5.88
CA PRO A 228 9.59 -21.08 4.51
C PRO A 228 9.65 -19.86 3.58
N PRO A 229 10.33 -19.96 2.43
CA PRO A 229 10.43 -18.85 1.48
C PRO A 229 9.03 -18.26 1.30
N ARG A 230 8.86 -16.99 1.68
CA ARG A 230 7.57 -16.30 1.56
C ARG A 230 7.10 -16.50 0.13
N GLU A 231 5.95 -17.12 -0.04
CA GLU A 231 5.39 -17.29 -1.37
C GLU A 231 5.26 -15.90 -1.99
N ARG A 232 5.72 -15.74 -3.24
CA ARG A 232 5.64 -14.44 -3.93
C ARG A 232 4.19 -13.97 -3.90
N ALA A 233 3.96 -12.80 -3.32
CA ALA A 233 2.65 -12.17 -3.36
C ALA A 233 2.25 -11.98 -4.82
N GLN A 234 0.96 -12.12 -5.12
CA GLN A 234 0.48 -11.81 -6.47
C GLN A 234 0.69 -10.32 -6.76
N ARG A 235 0.30 -9.48 -5.81
CA ARG A 235 0.37 -8.03 -5.91
C ARG A 235 0.90 -7.38 -4.64
N ALA A 236 1.64 -6.30 -4.80
CA ALA A 236 1.98 -5.38 -3.72
C ALA A 236 1.87 -3.92 -4.19
N VAL A 237 1.67 -3.02 -3.23
CA VAL A 237 1.77 -1.58 -3.46
C VAL A 237 3.06 -1.10 -2.81
N VAL A 238 3.85 -0.30 -3.54
CA VAL A 238 5.00 0.42 -3.02
C VAL A 238 4.68 1.90 -3.02
N ALA A 239 4.79 2.57 -1.88
CA ALA A 239 4.48 3.98 -1.77
C ALA A 239 5.63 4.75 -1.16
N VAL A 240 5.98 5.88 -1.77
CA VAL A 240 6.86 6.85 -1.14
C VAL A 240 6.02 7.75 -0.26
N VAL A 241 6.43 8.01 0.98
CA VAL A 241 5.63 8.79 1.91
C VAL A 241 6.52 9.73 2.73
N PRO A 242 6.08 10.98 2.97
CA PRO A 242 6.77 11.87 3.88
C PRO A 242 6.42 11.51 5.33
N GLY A 243 7.44 11.19 6.14
CA GLY A 243 7.27 10.97 7.58
C GLY A 243 6.79 9.58 8.00
N GLU A 244 7.08 9.24 9.25
CA GLU A 244 6.83 7.91 9.83
C GLU A 244 5.35 7.62 10.09
N GLY A 245 4.53 8.65 10.36
CA GLY A 245 3.10 8.47 10.61
C GLY A 245 2.34 8.02 9.36
N LEU A 246 2.64 8.66 8.22
CA LEU A 246 2.13 8.20 6.93
C LEU A 246 2.69 6.82 6.54
N ALA A 247 3.94 6.51 6.87
CA ALA A 247 4.47 5.16 6.65
C ALA A 247 3.71 4.10 7.44
N GLY A 248 3.35 4.36 8.69
CA GLY A 248 2.48 3.49 9.47
C GLY A 248 1.12 3.28 8.81
N LEU A 249 0.45 4.37 8.42
CA LEU A 249 -0.86 4.32 7.76
C LEU A 249 -0.85 3.50 6.47
N TYR A 250 0.16 3.72 5.62
CA TYR A 250 0.30 3.00 4.36
C TYR A 250 0.66 1.52 4.60
N ALA A 251 1.49 1.21 5.60
CA ALA A 251 1.83 -0.15 5.96
C ALA A 251 0.62 -0.92 6.52
N GLU A 252 -0.21 -0.29 7.33
CA GLU A 252 -1.48 -0.86 7.82
C GLU A 252 -2.46 -1.15 6.68
N ALA A 253 -2.45 -0.32 5.62
CA ALA A 253 -3.18 -0.56 4.38
C ALA A 253 -2.52 -1.61 3.46
N GLY A 254 -1.41 -2.24 3.88
CA GLY A 254 -0.73 -3.31 3.15
C GLY A 254 0.32 -2.85 2.14
N ALA A 255 0.69 -1.56 2.12
CA ALA A 255 1.73 -1.05 1.24
C ALA A 255 3.14 -1.21 1.83
N THR A 256 4.12 -1.49 0.98
CA THR A 256 5.54 -1.37 1.30
C THR A 256 5.96 0.11 1.19
N THR A 257 6.43 0.70 2.27
CA THR A 257 6.69 2.14 2.31
C THR A 257 8.17 2.49 2.10
N VAL A 258 8.42 3.58 1.40
CA VAL A 258 9.73 4.25 1.30
C VAL A 258 9.59 5.63 1.93
N LEU A 259 10.39 5.89 2.97
CA LEU A 259 10.36 7.19 3.64
C LEU A 259 11.09 8.23 2.77
N ALA A 260 10.39 9.29 2.41
CA ALA A 260 11.00 10.50 1.86
C ALA A 260 11.42 11.41 3.02
N ARG A 261 12.71 11.74 3.07
CA ARG A 261 13.23 12.70 4.05
C ARG A 261 13.07 14.12 3.50
N PRO A 262 12.76 15.12 4.34
CA PRO A 262 12.66 16.51 3.90
C PRO A 262 13.95 16.95 3.20
N GLY A 263 13.84 17.41 1.95
CA GLY A 263 14.97 17.86 1.13
C GLY A 263 15.88 16.76 0.58
N GLU A 264 15.62 15.50 0.89
CA GLU A 264 16.39 14.33 0.40
C GLU A 264 15.41 13.31 -0.21
N PRO A 265 15.00 13.52 -1.49
CA PRO A 265 14.12 12.59 -2.18
C PRO A 265 14.82 11.22 -2.40
N PRO A 266 14.10 10.10 -2.31
CA PRO A 266 14.70 8.77 -2.47
C PRO A 266 15.29 8.61 -3.87
N ALA A 267 16.46 7.97 -3.94
CA ALA A 267 17.07 7.65 -5.22
C ALA A 267 16.32 6.51 -5.94
N SER A 268 16.48 6.42 -7.28
CA SER A 268 15.87 5.33 -8.07
C SER A 268 16.26 3.94 -7.55
N GLY A 269 17.49 3.78 -7.06
CA GLY A 269 17.95 2.53 -6.47
C GLY A 269 17.17 2.13 -5.22
N GLU A 270 16.82 3.08 -4.37
CA GLU A 270 15.99 2.83 -3.17
C GLU A 270 14.59 2.35 -3.54
N LEU A 271 13.98 2.97 -4.55
CA LEU A 271 12.68 2.56 -5.07
C LEU A 271 12.72 1.14 -5.65
N VAL A 272 13.77 0.81 -6.42
CA VAL A 272 13.96 -0.57 -6.93
C VAL A 272 14.11 -1.56 -5.79
N GLN A 273 14.90 -1.23 -4.76
CA GLN A 273 15.03 -2.10 -3.59
C GLN A 273 13.71 -2.25 -2.83
N ALA A 274 12.88 -1.21 -2.75
CA ALA A 274 11.54 -1.31 -2.18
C ALA A 274 10.63 -2.24 -3.01
N VAL A 275 10.65 -2.13 -4.34
CA VAL A 275 9.93 -3.03 -5.25
C VAL A 275 10.39 -4.48 -5.08
N ARG A 276 11.69 -4.72 -4.90
CA ARG A 276 12.23 -6.06 -4.63
C ARG A 276 11.80 -6.60 -3.27
N ARG A 277 11.88 -5.77 -2.21
CA ARG A 277 11.46 -6.11 -0.85
C ARG A 277 9.97 -6.43 -0.74
N ALA A 278 9.14 -5.79 -1.57
CA ALA A 278 7.72 -6.09 -1.66
C ALA A 278 7.44 -7.54 -2.12
N HIS A 279 8.42 -8.21 -2.76
CA HIS A 279 8.40 -9.63 -3.11
C HIS A 279 7.11 -10.07 -3.83
N ALA A 280 6.68 -9.28 -4.81
CA ALA A 280 5.46 -9.52 -5.58
C ALA A 280 5.74 -9.72 -7.08
N ARG A 281 4.80 -10.40 -7.78
CA ARG A 281 4.84 -10.52 -9.25
C ARG A 281 4.40 -9.23 -9.94
N GLU A 282 3.41 -8.58 -9.34
CA GLU A 282 2.85 -7.32 -9.81
C GLU A 282 3.02 -6.25 -8.73
N VAL A 283 3.46 -5.06 -9.12
CA VAL A 283 3.69 -3.94 -8.20
C VAL A 283 3.05 -2.68 -8.72
N VAL A 284 2.29 -2.01 -7.86
CA VAL A 284 1.81 -0.64 -8.07
C VAL A 284 2.74 0.31 -7.32
N LEU A 285 3.32 1.30 -8.00
CA LEU A 285 4.22 2.29 -7.42
C LEU A 285 3.50 3.65 -7.30
N LEU A 286 3.43 4.20 -6.09
CA LEU A 286 2.84 5.49 -5.74
C LEU A 286 3.94 6.47 -5.31
N PRO A 287 4.34 7.43 -6.16
CA PRO A 287 5.40 8.38 -5.81
C PRO A 287 5.01 9.41 -4.74
N ASN A 288 3.72 9.72 -4.63
CA ASN A 288 3.15 10.76 -3.74
C ASN A 288 3.84 12.14 -3.76
N ASP A 289 4.62 12.41 -4.79
CA ASP A 289 5.39 13.63 -4.99
C ASP A 289 5.58 13.81 -6.51
N ALA A 290 5.24 14.99 -7.00
CA ALA A 290 5.34 15.34 -8.42
C ALA A 290 6.79 15.29 -8.93
N GLU A 291 7.77 15.61 -8.08
CA GLU A 291 9.19 15.61 -8.44
C GLU A 291 9.74 14.20 -8.63
N LEU A 292 9.16 13.21 -7.93
CA LEU A 292 9.59 11.82 -8.00
C LEU A 292 9.14 11.08 -9.25
N ARG A 293 8.35 11.69 -10.14
CA ARG A 293 7.82 11.03 -11.34
C ARG A 293 8.91 10.39 -12.21
N HIS A 294 10.00 11.11 -12.46
CA HIS A 294 11.09 10.61 -13.31
C HIS A 294 11.85 9.48 -12.61
N THR A 295 12.16 9.65 -11.33
CA THR A 295 12.84 8.64 -10.50
C THR A 295 12.03 7.36 -10.38
N ALA A 296 10.72 7.47 -10.13
CA ALA A 296 9.81 6.34 -10.04
C ALA A 296 9.63 5.63 -11.40
N ALA A 297 9.61 6.37 -12.51
CA ALA A 297 9.56 5.78 -13.85
C ALA A 297 10.83 4.98 -14.16
N ALA A 298 12.01 5.50 -13.80
CA ALA A 298 13.28 4.79 -13.96
C ALA A 298 13.31 3.50 -13.11
N ALA A 299 12.87 3.57 -11.86
CA ALA A 299 12.77 2.41 -10.98
C ALA A 299 11.81 1.34 -11.51
N ALA A 300 10.64 1.77 -12.03
CA ALA A 300 9.67 0.87 -12.63
C ALA A 300 10.23 0.19 -13.89
N GLU A 301 10.98 0.91 -14.73
CA GLU A 301 11.60 0.33 -15.92
C GLU A 301 12.68 -0.69 -15.55
N GLN A 302 13.52 -0.37 -14.57
CA GLN A 302 14.52 -1.31 -14.09
C GLN A 302 13.86 -2.58 -13.53
N ALA A 303 12.85 -2.45 -12.66
CA ALA A 303 12.13 -3.61 -12.11
C ALA A 303 11.44 -4.46 -13.20
N ARG A 304 10.98 -3.83 -14.30
CA ARG A 304 10.43 -4.56 -15.46
C ARG A 304 11.49 -5.41 -16.17
N THR A 305 12.74 -4.96 -16.25
CA THR A 305 13.82 -5.80 -16.82
C THR A 305 14.14 -7.02 -15.96
N GLU A 306 13.82 -6.96 -14.66
CA GLU A 306 13.93 -8.07 -13.70
C GLU A 306 12.69 -9.00 -13.69
N GLY A 307 11.74 -8.78 -14.61
CA GLY A 307 10.54 -9.60 -14.76
C GLY A 307 9.42 -9.28 -13.76
N ILE A 308 9.49 -8.15 -13.06
CA ILE A 308 8.42 -7.66 -12.18
C ILE A 308 7.48 -6.78 -13.00
N ARG A 309 6.17 -7.07 -12.98
CA ARG A 309 5.19 -6.23 -13.67
C ARG A 309 4.91 -5.00 -12.81
N VAL A 310 5.45 -3.84 -13.19
CA VAL A 310 5.28 -2.59 -12.43
C VAL A 310 4.39 -1.59 -13.16
N ALA A 311 3.38 -1.06 -12.47
CA ALA A 311 2.57 0.08 -12.89
C ALA A 311 2.85 1.30 -11.99
N LEU A 312 3.03 2.47 -12.62
CA LEU A 312 3.24 3.73 -11.93
C LEU A 312 1.92 4.52 -11.93
N ILE A 313 1.40 4.86 -10.76
CA ILE A 313 0.28 5.79 -10.64
C ILE A 313 0.84 7.17 -10.32
N PRO A 314 0.56 8.21 -11.13
CA PRO A 314 1.23 9.51 -11.03
C PRO A 314 0.67 10.38 -9.88
N THR A 315 0.59 9.85 -8.67
CA THR A 315 0.22 10.58 -7.45
C THR A 315 1.24 11.68 -7.16
N ARG A 316 0.77 12.88 -6.84
CA ARG A 316 1.57 14.07 -6.54
C ARG A 316 1.57 14.43 -5.05
N SER A 317 0.71 13.79 -4.26
CA SER A 317 0.60 13.98 -2.81
C SER A 317 0.19 12.69 -2.12
N ALA A 318 0.56 12.53 -0.84
CA ALA A 318 0.20 11.38 -0.03
C ALA A 318 -1.31 11.20 0.13
N VAL A 319 -2.12 12.26 0.09
CA VAL A 319 -3.59 12.12 0.15
C VAL A 319 -4.16 11.46 -1.12
N GLN A 320 -3.54 11.67 -2.28
CA GLN A 320 -3.93 10.97 -3.51
C GLN A 320 -3.54 9.49 -3.46
N GLY A 321 -2.41 9.16 -2.85
CA GLY A 321 -2.04 7.76 -2.62
C GLY A 321 -2.93 7.07 -1.58
N ILE A 322 -3.45 7.79 -0.58
CA ILE A 322 -4.47 7.25 0.34
C ILE A 322 -5.74 6.92 -0.43
N ALA A 323 -6.23 7.82 -1.28
CA ALA A 323 -7.39 7.55 -2.14
C ALA A 323 -7.16 6.37 -3.09
N ALA A 324 -5.96 6.25 -3.66
CA ALA A 324 -5.57 5.10 -4.48
C ALA A 324 -5.62 3.79 -3.68
N LEU A 325 -5.08 3.78 -2.46
CA LEU A 325 -5.08 2.61 -1.58
C LEU A 325 -6.48 2.22 -1.11
N ALA A 326 -7.36 3.19 -0.87
CA ALA A 326 -8.72 2.94 -0.41
C ALA A 326 -9.55 2.11 -1.39
N VAL A 327 -9.23 2.16 -2.69
CA VAL A 327 -9.90 1.40 -3.75
C VAL A 327 -9.09 0.19 -4.25
N HIS A 328 -7.96 -0.11 -3.60
CA HIS A 328 -7.07 -1.19 -4.01
C HIS A 328 -7.69 -2.57 -3.73
N GLU A 329 -7.76 -3.41 -4.75
CA GLU A 329 -8.29 -4.77 -4.65
C GLU A 329 -7.26 -5.79 -5.18
N PRO A 330 -6.49 -6.47 -4.29
CA PRO A 330 -5.43 -7.40 -4.69
C PRO A 330 -5.89 -8.55 -5.59
N GLU A 331 -7.14 -9.01 -5.41
CA GLU A 331 -7.75 -10.12 -6.15
C GLU A 331 -8.27 -9.70 -7.54
N ARG A 332 -8.40 -8.39 -7.80
CA ARG A 332 -8.84 -7.86 -9.10
C ARG A 332 -7.73 -8.01 -10.14
N ARG A 333 -8.07 -8.07 -11.43
CA ARG A 333 -7.07 -8.03 -12.51
C ARG A 333 -6.21 -6.77 -12.40
N PHE A 334 -4.90 -6.91 -12.62
CA PHE A 334 -3.94 -5.82 -12.42
C PHE A 334 -4.30 -4.53 -13.12
N ASP A 335 -4.64 -4.60 -14.40
CA ASP A 335 -4.93 -3.41 -15.19
C ASP A 335 -6.23 -2.73 -14.72
N GLU A 336 -7.21 -3.51 -14.23
CA GLU A 336 -8.47 -2.98 -13.72
C GLU A 336 -8.30 -2.32 -12.34
N ASP A 337 -7.46 -2.91 -11.49
CA ASP A 337 -7.06 -2.33 -10.20
C ASP A 337 -6.28 -1.02 -10.40
N VAL A 338 -5.26 -1.03 -11.27
CA VAL A 338 -4.48 0.17 -11.62
C VAL A 338 -5.37 1.29 -12.17
N VAL A 339 -6.33 0.97 -13.05
CA VAL A 339 -7.30 1.96 -13.55
C VAL A 339 -8.15 2.52 -12.42
N SER A 340 -8.63 1.68 -11.50
CA SER A 340 -9.46 2.10 -10.37
C SER A 340 -8.67 3.02 -9.43
N MET A 341 -7.47 2.59 -9.03
CA MET A 341 -6.54 3.35 -8.19
C MET A 341 -6.13 4.68 -8.84
N THR A 342 -5.84 4.68 -10.15
CA THR A 342 -5.49 5.91 -10.89
C THR A 342 -6.67 6.86 -10.96
N SER A 343 -7.89 6.34 -11.12
CA SER A 343 -9.11 7.16 -11.16
C SER A 343 -9.38 7.82 -9.80
N ALA A 344 -9.22 7.07 -8.71
CA ALA A 344 -9.37 7.61 -7.35
C ALA A 344 -8.31 8.68 -7.03
N ALA A 345 -7.04 8.39 -7.32
CA ALA A 345 -5.96 9.37 -7.16
C ALA A 345 -6.19 10.65 -7.98
N GLY A 346 -6.67 10.51 -9.22
CA GLY A 346 -6.93 11.63 -10.13
C GLY A 346 -8.18 12.44 -9.78
N ALA A 347 -9.18 11.83 -9.14
CA ALA A 347 -10.35 12.55 -8.63
C ALA A 347 -10.03 13.36 -7.35
N THR A 348 -9.04 12.91 -6.59
CA THR A 348 -8.61 13.58 -5.35
C THR A 348 -7.82 14.84 -5.66
N ARG A 349 -8.43 16.01 -5.40
CA ARG A 349 -7.70 17.27 -5.35
C ARG A 349 -6.89 17.33 -4.08
N TYR A 350 -5.70 17.89 -4.15
CA TYR A 350 -4.81 17.96 -3.01
C TYR A 350 -4.31 19.38 -2.77
N ALA A 351 -4.04 19.67 -1.50
CA ALA A 351 -3.41 20.88 -1.05
C ALA A 351 -2.48 20.59 0.12
N GLU A 352 -1.57 21.52 0.35
CA GLU A 352 -0.66 21.50 1.49
C GLU A 352 -0.63 22.88 2.16
N VAL A 353 -0.44 22.85 3.47
CA VAL A 353 -0.14 24.04 4.27
C VAL A 353 1.26 23.88 4.82
N THR A 354 2.13 24.82 4.52
CA THR A 354 3.53 24.84 4.97
C THR A 354 3.91 26.23 5.46
N VAL A 355 5.09 26.35 6.07
CA VAL A 355 5.66 27.63 6.52
C VAL A 355 6.83 27.98 5.61
N ALA A 356 6.82 29.19 5.06
CA ALA A 356 7.87 29.67 4.21
C ALA A 356 9.20 29.80 4.98
N GLU A 357 10.25 29.11 4.54
CA GLU A 357 11.58 29.23 5.17
C GLU A 357 12.31 30.53 4.76
N ARG A 358 11.92 31.12 3.63
CA ARG A 358 12.63 32.22 2.97
C ARG A 358 11.67 33.01 2.08
N GLN A 359 12.06 34.26 1.81
CA GLN A 359 11.31 35.13 0.91
C GLN A 359 11.28 34.55 -0.51
N ALA A 360 10.09 34.50 -1.13
CA ALA A 360 9.92 34.08 -2.51
C ALA A 360 8.79 34.86 -3.22
N TRP A 361 8.87 34.89 -4.55
CA TRP A 361 7.82 35.45 -5.41
C TRP A 361 6.90 34.32 -5.84
N THR A 362 5.61 34.45 -5.57
CA THR A 362 4.60 33.43 -5.85
C THR A 362 3.42 34.04 -6.62
N MET A 363 2.54 33.20 -7.14
CA MET A 363 1.32 33.66 -7.83
C MET A 363 0.35 34.39 -6.91
N ALA A 364 0.37 34.10 -5.59
CA ALA A 364 -0.42 34.80 -4.58
C ALA A 364 0.23 36.11 -4.09
N GLY A 365 1.47 36.40 -4.50
CA GLY A 365 2.23 37.57 -4.07
C GLY A 365 3.61 37.21 -3.53
N ILE A 366 4.25 38.18 -2.88
CA ILE A 366 5.55 37.99 -2.23
C ILE A 366 5.31 37.41 -0.84
N CYS A 367 5.87 36.24 -0.55
CA CYS A 367 5.91 35.70 0.81
C CYS A 367 7.25 36.00 1.48
N GLN A 368 7.22 36.12 2.81
CA GLN A 368 8.37 36.30 3.69
C GLN A 368 8.67 35.01 4.46
N ALA A 369 9.86 34.91 5.05
CA ALA A 369 10.16 33.82 5.98
C ALA A 369 9.20 33.87 7.18
N GLY A 370 8.57 32.74 7.51
CA GLY A 370 7.57 32.61 8.57
C GLY A 370 6.12 32.77 8.10
N ASP A 371 5.88 33.20 6.86
CA ASP A 371 4.51 33.23 6.33
C ASP A 371 3.97 31.81 6.15
N VAL A 372 2.68 31.63 6.45
CA VAL A 372 1.97 30.38 6.19
C VAL A 372 1.51 30.37 4.74
N LEU A 373 1.94 29.35 4.00
CA LEU A 373 1.59 29.16 2.60
C LEU A 373 0.55 28.06 2.49
N GLY A 374 -0.53 28.35 1.76
CA GLY A 374 -1.50 27.37 1.33
C GLY A 374 -1.35 27.09 -0.15
N LEU A 375 -0.86 25.90 -0.51
CA LEU A 375 -0.67 25.48 -1.88
C LEU A 375 -1.78 24.54 -2.32
N ILE A 376 -2.35 24.77 -3.50
CA ILE A 376 -3.37 23.91 -4.12
C ILE A 376 -2.79 23.40 -5.43
N ASP A 377 -2.77 22.08 -5.62
CA ASP A 377 -2.12 21.43 -6.78
C ASP A 377 -0.62 21.81 -6.97
N GLY A 378 0.04 22.18 -5.87
CA GLY A 378 1.44 22.63 -5.85
C GLY A 378 1.64 24.13 -6.12
N ASP A 379 0.58 24.89 -6.41
CA ASP A 379 0.66 26.34 -6.61
C ASP A 379 0.27 27.08 -5.34
N VAL A 380 1.09 28.06 -4.91
CA VAL A 380 0.77 28.92 -3.76
C VAL A 380 -0.47 29.76 -4.08
N ALA A 381 -1.59 29.38 -3.47
CA ALA A 381 -2.88 30.02 -3.66
C ALA A 381 -3.18 31.04 -2.55
N VAL A 382 -2.68 30.81 -1.34
CA VAL A 382 -2.92 31.64 -0.15
C VAL A 382 -1.61 31.92 0.57
N ILE A 383 -1.42 33.16 1.01
CA ILE A 383 -0.36 33.56 1.94
C ILE A 383 -1.06 34.14 3.17
N GLY A 384 -0.74 33.64 4.36
CA GLY A 384 -1.30 34.07 5.63
C GLY A 384 -0.25 34.06 6.73
N SER A 385 -0.67 34.40 7.95
CA SER A 385 0.20 34.43 9.14
C SER A 385 -0.22 33.43 10.22
N ASP A 386 -1.37 32.78 10.06
CA ASP A 386 -1.92 31.80 10.99
C ASP A 386 -2.25 30.51 10.25
N VAL A 387 -1.83 29.37 10.81
CA VAL A 387 -1.96 28.06 10.18
C VAL A 387 -3.43 27.68 10.01
N THR A 388 -4.23 27.83 11.06
CA THR A 388 -5.64 27.42 11.05
C THR A 388 -6.48 28.26 10.10
N ALA A 389 -6.28 29.59 10.10
CA ALA A 389 -6.98 30.51 9.19
C ALA A 389 -6.58 30.28 7.73
N THR A 390 -5.30 30.01 7.46
CA THR A 390 -4.82 29.70 6.12
C THR A 390 -5.37 28.37 5.63
N ALA A 391 -5.28 27.32 6.46
CA ALA A 391 -5.84 26.00 6.17
C ALA A 391 -7.35 26.06 5.88
N ARG A 392 -8.11 26.83 6.68
CA ARG A 392 -9.53 27.07 6.45
C ARG A 392 -9.79 27.71 5.08
N THR A 393 -8.99 28.72 4.72
CA THR A 393 -9.12 29.42 3.44
C THR A 393 -8.81 28.48 2.27
N VAL A 394 -7.79 27.65 2.39
CA VAL A 394 -7.44 26.61 1.40
C VAL A 394 -8.58 25.61 1.26
N LEU A 395 -9.08 25.08 2.38
CA LEU A 395 -10.18 24.12 2.42
C LEU A 395 -11.46 24.69 1.77
N ASP A 396 -11.84 25.92 2.10
CA ASP A 396 -12.99 26.60 1.51
C ASP A 396 -12.83 26.77 -0.02
N ARG A 397 -11.62 27.05 -0.51
CA ARG A 397 -11.34 27.14 -1.95
C ARG A 397 -11.38 25.78 -2.64
N MET A 398 -10.90 24.72 -2.00
CA MET A 398 -11.00 23.37 -2.54
C MET A 398 -12.47 22.92 -2.62
N LEU A 399 -13.25 23.13 -1.57
CA LEU A 399 -14.66 22.74 -1.52
C LEU A 399 -15.58 23.62 -2.38
N ALA A 400 -15.11 24.78 -2.85
CA ALA A 400 -15.88 25.65 -3.74
C ALA A 400 -16.31 24.97 -5.05
N ALA A 401 -15.58 23.96 -5.52
CA ALA A 401 -15.96 23.17 -6.69
C ALA A 401 -16.74 21.88 -6.35
N GLY A 402 -17.20 21.74 -5.10
CA GLY A 402 -17.82 20.54 -4.56
C GLY A 402 -16.83 19.62 -3.85
N GLY A 403 -17.32 18.49 -3.36
CA GLY A 403 -16.55 17.41 -2.73
C GLY A 403 -17.49 16.47 -2.00
N GLU A 404 -17.06 15.24 -1.75
CA GLU A 404 -17.80 14.22 -0.98
C GLU A 404 -17.05 13.84 0.31
N MET A 405 -15.72 13.89 0.27
CA MET A 405 -14.86 13.53 1.39
C MET A 405 -13.68 14.50 1.51
N VAL A 406 -13.36 14.89 2.75
CA VAL A 406 -12.14 15.65 3.09
C VAL A 406 -11.21 14.75 3.90
N THR A 407 -10.02 14.51 3.38
CA THR A 407 -8.95 13.81 4.12
C THR A 407 -7.94 14.82 4.64
N LEU A 408 -7.74 14.88 5.95
CA LEU A 408 -6.76 15.74 6.61
C LEU A 408 -5.61 14.89 7.15
N VAL A 409 -4.37 15.23 6.80
CA VAL A 409 -3.17 14.61 7.37
C VAL A 409 -2.37 15.65 8.13
N LEU A 410 -2.38 15.55 9.45
CA LEU A 410 -1.74 16.49 10.36
C LEU A 410 -0.24 16.17 10.52
N GLY A 411 0.63 17.15 10.28
CA GLY A 411 2.04 17.05 10.68
C GLY A 411 2.24 17.29 12.19
N ASP A 412 3.40 16.92 12.71
CA ASP A 412 3.75 17.12 14.13
C ASP A 412 3.76 18.61 14.57
N GLU A 413 4.00 19.51 13.62
CA GLU A 413 4.00 20.96 13.88
C GLU A 413 2.60 21.60 13.76
N ALA A 414 1.57 20.80 13.45
CA ALA A 414 0.20 21.29 13.35
C ALA A 414 -0.35 21.65 14.74
N PRO A 415 -1.04 22.79 14.89
CA PRO A 415 -1.73 23.10 16.14
C PRO A 415 -2.76 22.01 16.49
N ASP A 416 -2.80 21.55 17.74
CA ASP A 416 -3.69 20.45 18.16
C ASP A 416 -5.17 20.71 17.87
N THR A 417 -5.58 21.98 17.84
CA THR A 417 -6.97 22.39 17.61
C THR A 417 -7.32 22.49 16.11
N ILE A 418 -6.37 22.35 15.19
CA ILE A 418 -6.61 22.59 13.76
C ILE A 418 -7.67 21.63 13.19
N ALA A 419 -7.60 20.34 13.57
CA ALA A 419 -8.53 19.33 13.08
C ALA A 419 -9.96 19.65 13.50
N GLU A 420 -10.19 19.93 14.78
CA GLU A 420 -11.51 20.29 15.30
C GLU A 420 -12.08 21.54 14.61
N HIS A 421 -11.24 22.55 14.36
CA HIS A 421 -11.67 23.76 13.64
C HIS A 421 -12.04 23.48 12.18
N LEU A 422 -11.26 22.66 11.47
CA LEU A 422 -11.53 22.32 10.07
C LEU A 422 -12.75 21.40 9.93
N GLU A 423 -12.86 20.37 10.76
CA GLU A 423 -14.04 19.50 10.82
C GLU A 423 -15.31 20.30 11.16
N GLY A 424 -15.24 21.20 12.14
CA GLY A 424 -16.34 22.11 12.46
C GLY A 424 -16.74 22.96 11.26
N ARG A 425 -15.75 23.50 10.54
CA ARG A 425 -15.98 24.28 9.32
C ARG A 425 -16.66 23.46 8.22
N VAL A 426 -16.23 22.22 7.99
CA VAL A 426 -16.85 21.33 6.99
C VAL A 426 -18.30 21.04 7.38
N ARG A 427 -18.54 20.65 8.63
CA ARG A 427 -19.87 20.32 9.15
C ARG A 427 -20.86 21.49 9.07
N GLU A 428 -20.39 22.70 9.33
CA GLU A 428 -21.22 23.91 9.24
C GLU A 428 -21.45 24.38 7.80
N GLY A 429 -20.46 24.24 6.93
CA GLY A 429 -20.48 24.79 5.57
C GLY A 429 -20.96 23.84 4.48
N TYR A 430 -20.80 22.52 4.68
CA TYR A 430 -20.92 21.51 3.63
C TYR A 430 -21.58 20.24 4.17
N LEU A 431 -22.92 20.20 4.15
CA LEU A 431 -23.74 19.16 4.81
C LEU A 431 -23.60 17.74 4.26
N ALA A 432 -22.98 17.56 3.09
CA ALA A 432 -22.82 16.27 2.43
C ALA A 432 -21.34 15.84 2.30
N VAL A 433 -20.46 16.48 3.07
CA VAL A 433 -19.02 16.24 3.02
C VAL A 433 -18.57 15.61 4.32
N ASP A 434 -18.05 14.39 4.25
CA ASP A 434 -17.44 13.72 5.39
C ASP A 434 -15.99 14.18 5.59
N THR A 435 -15.45 13.99 6.80
CA THR A 435 -14.06 14.33 7.10
C THR A 435 -13.37 13.17 7.81
N VAL A 436 -12.16 12.84 7.36
CA VAL A 436 -11.29 11.83 7.97
C VAL A 436 -9.95 12.48 8.31
N VAL A 437 -9.44 12.20 9.51
CA VAL A 437 -8.21 12.81 10.02
C VAL A 437 -7.18 11.75 10.36
N TYR A 438 -5.97 11.93 9.84
CA TYR A 438 -4.80 11.10 10.10
C TYR A 438 -3.67 11.91 10.72
N ARG A 439 -2.82 11.24 11.50
CA ARG A 439 -1.55 11.78 12.01
C ARG A 439 -0.44 11.37 11.04
N GLY A 440 0.14 12.35 10.33
CA GLY A 440 1.23 12.11 9.37
C GLY A 440 2.62 12.04 10.00
N GLY A 441 2.76 12.50 11.25
CA GLY A 441 4.06 12.56 11.94
C GLY A 441 4.91 13.73 11.46
N ARG A 442 6.23 13.64 11.68
CA ARG A 442 7.18 14.66 11.22
C ARG A 442 7.35 14.64 9.70
N GLN A 443 6.97 15.74 9.05
CA GLN A 443 7.05 15.94 7.61
C GLN A 443 7.18 17.45 7.30
N GLY A 444 7.54 17.81 6.06
CA GLY A 444 7.73 19.22 5.67
C GLY A 444 6.44 20.05 5.57
N ALA A 445 5.29 19.40 5.41
CA ALA A 445 3.99 20.05 5.43
C ALA A 445 3.39 20.03 6.85
N VAL A 446 2.83 21.15 7.27
CA VAL A 446 2.08 21.24 8.54
C VAL A 446 0.75 20.50 8.40
N LEU A 447 0.13 20.55 7.22
CA LEU A 447 -1.14 19.89 6.93
C LEU A 447 -1.20 19.49 5.46
N LEU A 448 -1.63 18.26 5.16
CA LEU A 448 -2.10 17.89 3.82
C LEU A 448 -3.62 17.79 3.84
N ILE A 449 -4.25 18.25 2.76
CA ILE A 449 -5.70 18.23 2.56
C ILE A 449 -5.99 17.52 1.25
N GLY A 450 -6.78 16.46 1.29
CA GLY A 450 -7.39 15.82 0.13
C GLY A 450 -8.87 16.16 0.08
N VAL A 451 -9.40 16.47 -1.11
CA VAL A 451 -10.83 16.61 -1.36
C VAL A 451 -11.20 15.77 -2.57
N GLU A 452 -12.04 14.77 -2.36
CA GLU A 452 -12.57 13.87 -3.38
C GLU A 452 -13.84 14.43 -4.02
#